data_AF-A0A1G0HE36-F1
#
_entry.id   AF-A0A1G0HE36-F1
#
_cell.length_a   1.000
_cell.length_b   1.000
_cell.length_c   1.000
_cell.angle_alpha   90.00
_cell.angle_beta   90.00
_cell.angle_gamma   90.00
#
_symmetry.space_group_name_H-M   'P 1'
#
loop_
_entity.id
_entity.type
_entity.pdbx_description
1 polymer ?
#
loop_
_entity_poly.entity_id
_entity_poly.type
_entity_poly.pdbx_seq_one_letter_code
_entity_poly.pdbx_strand_id
1 'polypeptide(L)'
;MGEIQVFTYQGKPIIQVSMRAWRKALKRIKLENFRWHDLRHTLASWHVQNGTSLHELQILGGWSNFEMVLRYAHLSSNHLRTAPSPLTKRVPFLLTKSDPLPAH
;
A
#
# COMPACT_ATOMS: atom_id res chain seq x y z
N MET A 1 -11.03 -19.75 32.82
CA MET A 1 -10.02 -18.71 32.57
C MET A 1 -10.75 -17.51 32.00
N GLY A 2 -10.70 -16.36 32.66
CA GLY A 2 -11.37 -15.14 32.17
C GLY A 2 -10.62 -14.57 30.95
N GLU A 3 -11.35 -14.14 29.93
CA GLU A 3 -10.77 -13.51 28.75
C GLU A 3 -10.03 -12.22 29.15
N ILE A 4 -8.71 -12.18 28.92
CA ILE A 4 -7.90 -10.99 29.13
C ILE A 4 -8.24 -9.99 28.03
N GLN A 5 -8.86 -8.88 28.40
CA GLN A 5 -9.17 -7.82 27.46
C GLN A 5 -8.02 -6.80 27.40
N VAL A 6 -7.42 -6.67 26.21
CA VAL A 6 -6.28 -5.77 25.97
C VAL A 6 -6.69 -4.30 26.02
N PHE A 7 -7.94 -3.98 25.63
CA PHE A 7 -8.45 -2.61 25.59
C PHE A 7 -9.54 -2.40 26.66
N THR A 8 -9.14 -1.85 27.80
CA THR A 8 -10.05 -1.50 28.91
C THR A 8 -9.96 -0.02 29.27
N TYR A 9 -11.05 0.55 29.76
CA TYR A 9 -11.12 1.88 30.34
C TYR A 9 -11.75 1.77 31.73
N GLN A 10 -11.01 2.19 32.76
CA GLN A 10 -11.45 2.07 34.17
C GLN A 10 -11.88 0.64 34.55
N GLY A 11 -11.11 -0.37 34.10
CA GLY A 11 -11.39 -1.79 34.36
C GLY A 11 -12.57 -2.38 33.58
N LYS A 12 -13.24 -1.58 32.73
CA LYS A 12 -14.33 -2.05 31.86
C LYS A 12 -13.85 -2.23 30.43
N PRO A 13 -14.32 -3.25 29.71
CA PRO A 13 -13.93 -3.48 28.33
C PRO A 13 -14.43 -2.35 27.41
N ILE A 14 -13.57 -1.92 26.49
CA ILE A 14 -13.94 -0.90 25.51
C ILE A 14 -14.62 -1.62 24.32
N ILE A 15 -15.94 -1.59 24.32
CA ILE A 15 -16.76 -2.24 23.28
C ILE A 15 -16.90 -1.36 22.02
N GLN A 16 -16.85 -0.03 22.19
CA GLN A 16 -17.12 0.92 21.10
C GLN A 16 -16.17 2.13 21.13
N VAL A 17 -15.11 2.04 20.33
CA VAL A 17 -14.06 3.07 20.23
C VAL A 17 -14.53 4.29 19.41
N SER A 18 -15.41 4.07 18.44
CA SER A 18 -15.74 5.02 17.36
C SER A 18 -16.60 6.22 17.77
N MET A 19 -17.19 6.24 18.97
CA MET A 19 -18.17 7.28 19.33
C MET A 19 -17.72 8.23 20.43
N ARG A 20 -17.59 7.78 21.67
CA ARG A 20 -17.48 8.72 22.80
C ARG A 20 -16.09 9.38 22.89
N ALA A 21 -15.04 8.58 22.77
CA ALA A 21 -13.66 9.08 22.76
C ALA A 21 -13.34 9.83 21.46
N TRP A 22 -13.78 9.29 20.32
CA TRP A 22 -13.58 9.90 19.01
C TRP A 22 -14.24 11.27 18.88
N ARG A 23 -15.54 11.40 19.21
CA ARG A 23 -16.23 12.70 19.14
C ARG A 23 -15.62 13.74 20.07
N LYS A 24 -15.13 13.34 21.25
CA LYS A 24 -14.38 14.23 22.15
C LYS A 24 -13.07 14.69 21.50
N ALA A 25 -12.35 13.79 20.83
CA ALA A 25 -11.14 14.16 20.09
C ALA A 25 -11.43 15.15 18.97
N LEU A 26 -12.43 14.88 18.12
CA LEU A 26 -12.88 15.78 17.05
C LEU A 26 -13.26 17.18 17.57
N LYS A 27 -13.99 17.24 18.70
CA LYS A 27 -14.37 18.52 19.33
C LYS A 27 -13.15 19.34 19.78
N ARG A 28 -12.09 18.68 20.27
CA ARG A 28 -10.86 19.37 20.68
C ARG A 28 -10.10 19.96 19.50
N ILE A 29 -10.07 19.24 18.38
CA ILE A 29 -9.36 19.67 17.16
C ILE A 29 -10.24 20.52 16.23
N LYS A 30 -11.51 20.76 16.59
CA LYS A 30 -12.51 21.51 15.80
C LYS A 30 -12.65 21.00 14.35
N LEU A 31 -12.55 19.68 14.16
CA LEU A 31 -12.66 19.06 12.85
C LEU A 31 -14.07 18.48 12.66
N GLU A 32 -14.75 18.92 11.61
CA GLU A 32 -16.08 18.45 11.23
C GLU A 32 -15.98 17.36 10.16
N ASN A 33 -17.00 16.52 10.05
CA ASN A 33 -17.14 15.47 9.02
C ASN A 33 -16.04 14.40 8.96
N PHE A 34 -15.24 14.22 10.02
CA PHE A 34 -14.20 13.18 10.08
C PHE A 34 -14.64 11.95 10.87
N ARG A 35 -14.70 10.79 10.22
CA ARG A 35 -15.17 9.53 10.80
C ARG A 35 -14.00 8.67 11.26
N TRP A 36 -14.26 7.77 12.21
CA TRP A 36 -13.27 6.80 12.69
C TRP A 36 -12.67 5.93 11.56
N HIS A 37 -13.50 5.56 10.58
CA HIS A 37 -13.07 4.76 9.43
C HIS A 37 -12.10 5.49 8.50
N ASP A 38 -12.09 6.82 8.52
CA ASP A 38 -11.21 7.61 7.67
C ASP A 38 -9.75 7.42 8.09
N LEU A 39 -9.47 7.09 9.36
CA LEU A 39 -8.14 6.67 9.81
C LEU A 39 -7.63 5.43 9.07
N ARG A 40 -8.51 4.44 8.85
CA ARG A 40 -8.16 3.22 8.10
C ARG A 40 -7.90 3.55 6.64
N HIS A 41 -8.62 4.50 6.06
CA HIS A 41 -8.37 5.01 4.71
C HIS A 41 -7.04 5.76 4.60
N THR A 42 -6.70 6.60 5.58
CA THR A 42 -5.41 7.32 5.63
C THR A 42 -4.24 6.35 5.76
N LEU A 43 -4.34 5.37 6.66
CA LEU A 43 -3.31 4.33 6.82
C LEU A 43 -3.08 3.56 5.51
N ALA A 44 -4.16 3.15 4.84
CA ALA A 44 -4.07 2.46 3.56
C ALA A 44 -3.37 3.31 2.49
N SER A 45 -3.74 4.59 2.43
CA SER A 45 -3.16 5.54 1.47
C SER A 45 -1.66 5.71 1.69
N TRP A 46 -1.21 5.81 2.95
CA TRP A 46 0.21 5.90 3.28
C TRP A 46 0.98 4.61 2.95
N HIS A 47 0.40 3.43 3.21
CA HIS A 47 1.04 2.16 2.85
C HIS A 47 1.31 2.06 1.35
N VAL A 48 0.31 2.34 0.51
CA VAL A 48 0.49 2.25 -0.94
C VAL A 48 1.48 3.30 -1.45
N GLN A 49 1.42 4.53 -0.92
CA GLN A 49 2.38 5.58 -1.28
C GLN A 49 3.82 5.23 -0.89
N ASN A 50 4.02 4.50 0.21
CA ASN A 50 5.32 3.98 0.64
C ASN A 50 5.75 2.71 -0.11
N GLY A 51 4.99 2.28 -1.12
CA GLY A 51 5.33 1.13 -1.97
C GLY A 51 4.92 -0.23 -1.43
N THR A 52 4.10 -0.30 -0.38
CA THR A 52 3.51 -1.59 0.07
C THR A 52 2.63 -2.16 -1.04
N SER A 53 2.74 -3.46 -1.32
CA SER A 53 1.89 -4.09 -2.33
C SER A 53 0.43 -4.15 -1.86
N LEU A 54 -0.52 -4.18 -2.81
CA LEU A 54 -1.94 -4.26 -2.47
C LEU A 54 -2.31 -5.55 -1.75
N HIS A 55 -1.58 -6.64 -2.01
CA HIS A 55 -1.78 -7.91 -1.34
C HIS A 55 -1.36 -7.85 0.14
N GLU A 56 -0.19 -7.28 0.43
CA GLU A 56 0.25 -7.04 1.81
C GLU A 56 -0.70 -6.10 2.54
N LEU A 57 -1.16 -5.05 1.86
CA LEU A 57 -2.13 -4.12 2.42
C LEU A 57 -3.45 -4.82 2.79
N GLN A 58 -3.93 -5.76 1.97
CA GLN A 58 -5.13 -6.54 2.27
C GLN A 58 -5.01 -7.30 3.59
N ILE A 59 -3.87 -7.98 3.80
CA ILE A 59 -3.58 -8.75 5.00
C ILE A 59 -3.44 -7.83 6.21
N LEU A 60 -2.60 -6.80 6.11
CA LEU A 60 -2.31 -5.86 7.19
C LEU A 60 -3.57 -5.11 7.66
N GLY A 61 -4.40 -4.68 6.71
CA GLY A 61 -5.62 -3.98 7.04
C GLY A 61 -6.80 -4.90 7.36
N GLY A 62 -6.69 -6.22 7.21
CA GLY A 62 -7.79 -7.16 7.46
C GLY A 62 -9.00 -6.90 6.56
N TRP A 63 -8.77 -6.66 5.26
CA TRP A 63 -9.87 -6.55 4.29
C TRP A 63 -10.25 -7.93 3.75
N SER A 64 -11.53 -8.27 3.86
CA SER A 64 -12.07 -9.54 3.34
C SER A 64 -12.09 -9.60 1.81
N ASN A 65 -12.35 -8.48 1.14
CA ASN A 65 -12.40 -8.38 -0.32
C ASN A 65 -11.24 -7.52 -0.85
N PHE A 66 -10.54 -8.05 -1.85
CA PHE A 66 -9.47 -7.35 -2.57
C PHE A 66 -9.98 -6.13 -3.34
N GLU A 67 -11.23 -6.13 -3.82
CA GLU A 67 -11.86 -4.98 -4.48
C GLU A 67 -11.88 -3.73 -3.60
N MET A 68 -11.98 -3.89 -2.27
CA MET A 68 -11.91 -2.75 -1.34
C MET A 68 -10.52 -2.12 -1.31
N VAL A 69 -9.48 -2.92 -1.57
CA VAL A 69 -8.08 -2.50 -1.55
C VAL A 69 -7.66 -1.90 -2.89
N LEU A 70 -8.27 -2.36 -4.00
CA LEU A 70 -8.05 -1.78 -5.34
C LEU A 70 -8.32 -0.28 -5.41
N ARG A 71 -9.17 0.25 -4.53
CA ARG A 71 -9.40 1.70 -4.41
C ARG A 71 -8.09 2.49 -4.22
N TYR A 72 -7.06 1.90 -3.62
CA TYR A 72 -5.77 2.56 -3.38
C TYR A 72 -4.71 2.28 -4.45
N ALA A 73 -4.98 1.41 -5.43
CA ALA A 73 -3.99 1.01 -6.45
C ALA A 73 -3.34 2.21 -7.17
N HIS A 74 -4.12 3.24 -7.44
CA HIS A 74 -3.67 4.46 -8.11
C HIS A 74 -2.70 5.31 -7.27
N LEU A 75 -2.62 5.09 -5.95
CA LEU A 75 -1.69 5.79 -5.07
C LEU A 75 -0.28 5.19 -5.09
N SER A 76 -0.10 4.05 -5.76
CA SER A 76 1.20 3.43 -5.94
C SER A 76 2.03 4.37 -6.80
N SER A 77 3.02 5.01 -6.19
CA SER A 77 3.92 5.92 -6.88
C SER A 77 4.55 5.19 -8.06
N ASN A 78 4.14 5.54 -9.29
CA ASN A 78 4.67 5.11 -10.58
C ASN A 78 5.78 4.05 -10.47
N HIS A 79 5.41 2.79 -10.24
CA HIS A 79 6.35 1.65 -10.24
C HIS A 79 7.06 1.52 -11.61
N LEU A 80 6.56 2.24 -12.63
CA LEU A 80 7.13 2.40 -13.96
C LEU A 80 8.46 3.17 -14.01
N ARG A 81 8.92 3.80 -12.92
CA ARG A 81 10.25 4.43 -12.91
C ARG A 81 11.40 3.45 -12.65
N THR A 82 11.10 2.24 -12.19
CA THR A 82 12.11 1.22 -11.84
C THR A 82 11.85 -0.11 -12.57
N ALA A 83 11.08 -0.10 -13.66
CA ALA A 83 11.14 -1.20 -14.61
C ALA A 83 12.36 -0.95 -15.51
N PRO A 84 13.49 -1.69 -15.38
CA PRO A 84 14.49 -1.68 -16.44
C PRO A 84 13.78 -2.12 -17.71
N SER A 85 13.79 -1.27 -18.74
CA SER A 85 13.26 -1.59 -20.06
C SER A 85 13.73 -3.00 -20.46
N PRO A 86 12.81 -3.94 -20.75
CA PRO A 86 13.17 -5.27 -21.24
C PRO A 86 13.96 -5.25 -22.56
N LEU A 87 14.08 -4.08 -23.20
CA LEU A 87 14.63 -3.89 -24.54
C LEU A 87 16.09 -3.44 -24.55
N THR A 88 16.77 -3.31 -23.39
CA THR A 88 18.21 -2.99 -23.35
C THR A 88 19.13 -4.22 -23.39
N LYS A 89 18.72 -5.30 -24.06
CA LYS A 89 19.68 -6.25 -24.62
C LYS A 89 19.78 -6.00 -26.12
N ARG A 90 20.47 -4.92 -26.50
CA ARG A 90 21.10 -4.83 -27.82
C ARG A 90 22.08 -5.99 -27.89
N VAL A 91 21.65 -7.11 -28.45
CA VAL A 91 22.57 -8.05 -29.09
C VAL A 91 23.21 -7.28 -30.25
N PRO A 92 24.52 -7.04 -30.26
CA PRO A 92 25.17 -6.52 -31.45
C PRO A 92 25.06 -7.63 -32.50
N PHE A 93 24.17 -7.42 -33.48
CA PHE A 93 24.17 -8.16 -34.73
C PHE A 93 25.54 -7.96 -35.37
N LEU A 94 26.39 -8.99 -35.27
CA LEU A 94 27.74 -9.01 -35.80
C LEU A 94 27.68 -8.98 -37.34
N LEU A 95 27.67 -7.78 -37.92
CA LEU A 95 28.21 -7.56 -39.25
C LEU A 95 29.73 -7.51 -39.13
N THR A 96 30.37 -8.67 -39.13
CA THR A 96 31.79 -8.78 -39.48
C THR A 96 31.90 -8.64 -41.00
N LYS A 97 32.39 -7.48 -41.45
CA LYS A 97 33.10 -7.35 -42.73
C LYS A 97 34.53 -7.89 -42.54
N SER A 98 35.15 -8.32 -43.66
CA SER A 98 36.58 -8.64 -43.90
C SER A 98 37.09 -9.93 -43.21
N ASP A 99 37.50 -11.01 -43.90
CA ASP A 99 38.58 -11.20 -44.91
C ASP A 99 38.44 -12.57 -45.66
N PRO A 100 39.36 -13.02 -46.55
CA PRO A 100 39.89 -12.47 -47.81
C PRO A 100 39.69 -13.42 -49.02
N LEU A 101 39.95 -12.97 -50.27
CA LEU A 101 39.97 -13.84 -51.47
C LEU A 101 41.05 -14.93 -51.38
N PRO A 102 40.79 -16.19 -51.80
CA PRO A 102 41.85 -17.11 -52.14
C PRO A 102 42.32 -16.86 -53.58
N ALA A 103 43.63 -16.67 -53.72
CA ALA A 103 44.34 -16.73 -54.98
C ALA A 103 44.29 -18.16 -55.55
N HIS A 104 44.01 -18.29 -56.85
CA HIS A 104 44.69 -19.18 -57.78
C HIS A 104 44.40 -18.74 -59.21
#